data_AF-A0A1F8MC55-F1
#
_entry.id   AF-A0A1F8MC55-F1
#
_cell.length_a   1.000
_cell.length_b   1.000
_cell.length_c   1.000
_cell.angle_alpha   90.00
_cell.angle_beta   90.00
_cell.angle_gamma   90.00
#
_symmetry.space_group_name_H-M   'P 1'
#
loop_
_entity.id
_entity.type
_entity.pdbx_description
1 polymer ?
#
loop_
_entity_poly.entity_id
_entity_poly.type
_entity_poly.pdbx_seq_one_letter_code
_entity_poly.pdbx_strand_id
1 'polypeptide(L)'
;MKRLITFLMIAALTAGMAGCSLFPSGNLEIRTWNDLDAVRDKLGGRYVLMNDLDSTTAGYEELASATANDGKGWQPLGSEDDLFTGTFDGQGYEIHGLFSDRPDEMYVGLFGVVNEKGAIQNIGVVNATLDGYGAVGALVGDNEGTVSNSYSTGSVNGIGWVGGLLGVNLGTGTVSKSYSTASVTGDERVGGLVGWNEASPVSDSYSTGSVTGRYSVGGLVGATSGTVSNSYSTGSVTGSTNVGGLVGENVNTVSNSYSTGSVTGDSLVGGLVGRNTGTVSNSFWDTLTSGQATSAGGTGKTTAEMMNIATFTGAEWNIVAVGSPSELNSAYTWNIVTGQTYPFLSWEFA
;
A
#
# COMPACT_ATOMS: atom_id res chain seq x y z
N MET A 1 35.16 -2.26 -30.46
CA MET A 1 35.58 -3.62 -30.01
C MET A 1 34.55 -4.13 -29.03
N LYS A 2 33.68 -5.04 -29.49
CA LYS A 2 32.60 -5.66 -28.70
C LYS A 2 33.23 -6.48 -27.57
N ARG A 3 32.91 -6.17 -26.30
CA ARG A 3 33.28 -7.02 -25.16
C ARG A 3 32.16 -8.01 -24.90
N LEU A 4 32.51 -9.27 -25.12
CA LEU A 4 31.74 -10.48 -24.92
C LEU A 4 31.58 -10.70 -23.40
N ILE A 5 30.38 -10.52 -22.86
CA ILE A 5 30.04 -10.95 -21.50
C ILE A 5 29.45 -12.35 -21.65
N THR A 6 30.26 -13.34 -21.28
CA THR A 6 29.88 -14.75 -21.23
C THR A 6 28.91 -14.95 -20.07
N PHE A 7 27.63 -15.15 -20.41
CA PHE A 7 26.63 -15.69 -19.48
C PHE A 7 26.99 -17.15 -19.21
N LEU A 8 27.32 -17.47 -17.96
CA LEU A 8 27.43 -18.86 -17.51
C LEU A 8 26.00 -19.39 -17.29
N MET A 9 25.43 -20.02 -18.32
CA MET A 9 24.29 -20.92 -18.17
C MET A 9 24.75 -22.12 -17.33
N ILE A 10 24.27 -22.22 -16.10
CA ILE A 10 24.28 -23.51 -15.39
C ILE A 10 23.04 -24.27 -15.87
N ALA A 11 23.30 -25.31 -16.67
CA ALA A 11 22.31 -26.24 -17.16
C ALA A 11 21.67 -27.02 -16.00
N ALA A 12 20.35 -27.18 -16.08
CA ALA A 12 19.55 -28.04 -15.25
C ALA A 12 20.05 -29.49 -15.32
N LEU A 13 20.23 -30.12 -14.16
CA LEU A 13 20.30 -31.56 -14.03
C LEU A 13 18.96 -32.05 -13.50
N THR A 14 18.15 -32.65 -14.36
CA THR A 14 16.99 -33.44 -13.96
C THR A 14 17.45 -34.78 -13.40
N ALA A 15 17.34 -34.96 -12.09
CA ALA A 15 17.26 -36.26 -11.45
C ALA A 15 16.39 -36.13 -10.21
N GLY A 16 15.27 -36.88 -10.18
CA GLY A 16 14.30 -36.82 -9.10
C GLY A 16 14.90 -37.19 -7.75
N MET A 17 14.66 -36.33 -6.76
CA MET A 17 14.58 -36.71 -5.36
C MET A 17 13.39 -35.99 -4.75
N ALA A 18 12.41 -36.79 -4.32
CA ALA A 18 11.39 -36.37 -3.38
C ALA A 18 12.04 -35.83 -2.09
N GLY A 19 11.49 -34.74 -1.56
CA GLY A 19 11.67 -34.35 -0.16
C GLY A 19 13.02 -33.74 0.20
N CYS A 20 13.27 -32.51 -0.23
CA CYS A 20 14.14 -31.61 0.51
C CYS A 20 13.52 -30.21 0.48
N SER A 21 12.62 -29.94 1.42
CA SER A 21 12.14 -28.57 1.66
C SER A 21 13.33 -27.76 2.17
N LEU A 22 13.77 -26.76 1.42
CA LEU A 22 14.75 -25.77 1.89
C LEU A 22 14.17 -24.81 2.94
N PHE A 23 12.94 -25.08 3.42
CA PHE A 23 12.21 -24.26 4.37
C PHE A 23 12.25 -24.83 5.78
N PRO A 24 12.24 -23.99 6.82
CA PRO A 24 12.07 -24.44 8.20
C PRO A 24 10.84 -25.35 8.30
N SER A 25 10.98 -26.48 8.99
CA SER A 25 9.88 -27.41 9.23
C SER A 25 8.66 -26.67 9.83
N GLY A 26 7.52 -26.68 9.13
CA GLY A 26 6.24 -26.17 9.65
C GLY A 26 5.53 -25.10 8.81
N ASN A 27 6.14 -24.62 7.71
CA ASN A 27 5.44 -23.73 6.77
C ASN A 27 4.53 -24.52 5.81
N LEU A 28 3.38 -23.95 5.49
CA LEU A 28 2.42 -24.42 4.49
C LEU A 28 2.70 -23.68 3.18
N GLU A 29 3.00 -24.44 2.13
CA GLU A 29 3.31 -23.89 0.81
C GLU A 29 2.02 -23.59 0.04
N ILE A 30 1.96 -22.42 -0.59
CA ILE A 30 0.86 -22.03 -1.47
C ILE A 30 1.39 -21.97 -2.90
N ARG A 31 0.82 -22.81 -3.77
CA ARG A 31 1.20 -22.95 -5.19
C ARG A 31 0.04 -22.71 -6.14
N THR A 32 -1.19 -22.85 -5.63
CA THR A 32 -2.43 -22.74 -6.38
C THR A 32 -3.45 -21.90 -5.63
N TRP A 33 -4.53 -21.49 -6.31
CA TRP A 33 -5.65 -20.81 -5.65
C TRP A 33 -6.35 -21.71 -4.64
N ASN A 34 -6.38 -23.03 -4.87
CA ASN A 34 -6.90 -23.99 -3.89
C ASN A 34 -6.05 -24.05 -2.61
N ASP A 35 -4.72 -23.93 -2.72
CA ASP A 35 -3.86 -23.87 -1.52
C ASP A 35 -4.06 -22.58 -0.75
N LEU A 36 -4.26 -21.46 -1.46
CA LEU A 36 -4.56 -20.16 -0.87
C LEU A 36 -5.94 -20.18 -0.20
N ASP A 37 -6.93 -20.81 -0.82
CA ASP A 37 -8.26 -21.01 -0.27
C ASP A 37 -8.20 -21.79 1.05
N ALA A 38 -7.43 -22.89 1.09
CA ALA A 38 -7.24 -23.72 2.27
C ALA A 38 -6.60 -23.00 3.48
N VAL A 39 -6.09 -21.78 3.32
CA VAL A 39 -5.69 -20.92 4.45
C VAL A 39 -6.88 -20.70 5.40
N ARG A 40 -8.10 -20.62 4.87
CA ARG A 40 -9.33 -20.42 5.67
C ARG A 40 -9.58 -21.52 6.69
N ASP A 41 -9.04 -22.71 6.49
CA ASP A 41 -9.19 -23.85 7.42
C ASP A 41 -8.23 -23.77 8.63
N LYS A 42 -7.21 -22.88 8.57
CA LYS A 42 -6.20 -22.76 9.62
C LYS A 42 -5.59 -21.36 9.69
N LEU A 43 -6.40 -20.35 9.96
CA LEU A 43 -6.00 -18.93 9.98
C LEU A 43 -4.81 -18.55 10.89
N GLY A 44 -4.38 -19.43 11.80
CA GLY A 44 -3.16 -19.29 12.62
C GLY A 44 -1.90 -19.97 12.04
N GLY A 45 -1.94 -20.41 10.78
CA GLY A 45 -0.83 -21.09 10.09
C GLY A 45 0.34 -20.18 9.71
N ARG A 46 1.40 -20.79 9.17
CA ARG A 46 2.54 -20.08 8.58
C ARG A 46 2.59 -20.43 7.11
N TYR A 47 2.40 -19.44 6.25
CA TYR A 47 2.17 -19.61 4.82
C TYR A 47 3.27 -18.95 4.02
N VAL A 48 3.70 -19.61 2.95
CA VAL A 48 4.68 -19.09 2.02
C VAL A 48 4.18 -19.26 0.58
N LEU A 49 4.12 -18.17 -0.19
CA LEU A 49 3.92 -18.28 -1.64
C LEU A 49 5.16 -18.88 -2.27
N MET A 50 4.93 -19.77 -3.24
CA MET A 50 6.01 -20.49 -3.92
C MET A 50 6.13 -20.13 -5.41
N ASN A 51 5.17 -19.37 -5.92
CA ASN A 51 5.07 -18.84 -7.27
C ASN A 51 3.99 -17.75 -7.30
N ASP A 52 3.95 -16.98 -8.39
CA ASP A 52 2.83 -16.09 -8.67
C ASP A 52 1.54 -16.90 -8.85
N LEU A 53 0.42 -16.35 -8.41
CA LEU A 53 -0.91 -16.90 -8.66
C LEU A 53 -1.63 -16.01 -9.67
N ASP A 54 -2.13 -16.59 -10.76
CA ASP A 54 -2.78 -15.85 -11.84
C ASP A 54 -3.97 -16.65 -12.42
N SER A 55 -4.54 -16.16 -13.53
CA SER A 55 -5.67 -16.81 -14.20
C SER A 55 -5.37 -18.18 -14.81
N THR A 56 -4.09 -18.54 -14.94
CA THR A 56 -3.65 -19.86 -15.44
C THR A 56 -3.39 -20.85 -14.31
N THR A 57 -3.32 -20.35 -13.08
CA THR A 57 -3.07 -21.14 -11.88
C THR A 57 -4.33 -21.90 -11.45
N ALA A 58 -4.19 -23.16 -11.07
CA ALA A 58 -5.34 -24.02 -10.74
C ALA A 58 -6.23 -23.43 -9.64
N GLY A 59 -7.55 -23.47 -9.85
CA GLY A 59 -8.57 -22.95 -8.93
C GLY A 59 -8.99 -21.49 -9.19
N TYR A 60 -8.38 -20.77 -10.14
CA TYR A 60 -8.70 -19.36 -10.38
C TYR A 60 -10.17 -19.12 -10.74
N GLU A 61 -10.69 -19.86 -11.73
CA GLU A 61 -12.04 -19.66 -12.24
C GLU A 61 -13.10 -19.88 -11.15
N GLU A 62 -12.87 -20.86 -10.27
CA GLU A 62 -13.78 -21.24 -9.21
C GLU A 62 -13.72 -20.32 -7.97
N LEU A 63 -12.57 -19.67 -7.74
CA LEU A 63 -12.30 -18.99 -6.46
C LEU A 63 -12.10 -17.47 -6.58
N ALA A 64 -11.51 -16.99 -7.67
CA ALA A 64 -11.02 -15.61 -7.75
C ALA A 64 -11.42 -14.85 -9.03
N SER A 65 -12.11 -15.52 -9.97
CA SER A 65 -12.65 -14.88 -11.17
C SER A 65 -13.94 -14.11 -10.90
N ALA A 66 -14.38 -13.30 -11.87
CA ALA A 66 -15.68 -12.63 -11.84
C ALA A 66 -16.90 -13.57 -11.92
N THR A 67 -16.70 -14.88 -12.14
CA THR A 67 -17.78 -15.87 -12.14
C THR A 67 -17.78 -16.76 -10.90
N ALA A 68 -16.73 -16.70 -10.09
CA ALA A 68 -16.61 -17.43 -8.84
C ALA A 68 -17.67 -16.97 -7.82
N ASN A 69 -18.07 -17.89 -6.93
CA ASN A 69 -18.96 -17.61 -5.79
C ASN A 69 -20.21 -16.80 -6.15
N ASP A 70 -20.99 -17.29 -7.11
CA ASP A 70 -22.21 -16.63 -7.62
C ASP A 70 -21.96 -15.21 -8.15
N GLY A 71 -20.78 -14.99 -8.74
CA GLY A 71 -20.36 -13.71 -9.29
C GLY A 71 -19.71 -12.76 -8.29
N LYS A 72 -19.57 -13.14 -7.01
CA LYS A 72 -18.93 -12.32 -5.98
C LYS A 72 -17.41 -12.40 -5.99
N GLY A 73 -16.82 -13.36 -6.69
CA GLY A 73 -15.38 -13.55 -6.69
C GLY A 73 -14.83 -14.05 -5.35
N TRP A 74 -13.60 -13.64 -5.06
CA TRP A 74 -12.84 -14.04 -3.88
C TRP A 74 -13.59 -13.78 -2.58
N GLN A 75 -13.59 -14.79 -1.71
CA GLN A 75 -14.03 -14.65 -0.32
C GLN A 75 -12.81 -14.36 0.56
N PRO A 76 -12.77 -13.20 1.25
CA PRO A 76 -11.63 -12.78 2.07
C PRO A 76 -11.19 -13.83 3.09
N LEU A 77 -9.88 -13.89 3.35
CA LEU A 77 -9.30 -14.70 4.41
C LEU A 77 -9.44 -14.00 5.77
N GLY A 78 -10.11 -14.65 6.71
CA GLY A 78 -10.43 -14.07 8.01
C GLY A 78 -11.69 -13.19 7.97
N SER A 79 -12.44 -13.20 9.08
CA SER A 79 -13.68 -12.44 9.31
C SER A 79 -13.71 -11.92 10.74
N GLU A 80 -14.71 -11.11 11.11
CA GLU A 80 -14.89 -10.66 12.50
C GLU A 80 -15.02 -11.81 13.51
N ASP A 81 -15.56 -12.95 13.09
CA ASP A 81 -15.76 -14.13 13.95
C ASP A 81 -14.52 -15.04 14.01
N ASP A 82 -13.68 -15.03 12.97
CA ASP A 82 -12.49 -15.87 12.88
C ASP A 82 -11.35 -15.11 12.19
N LEU A 83 -10.46 -14.53 13.00
CA LEU A 83 -9.46 -13.56 12.56
C LEU A 83 -8.22 -14.27 12.00
N PHE A 84 -7.57 -13.68 10.99
CA PHE A 84 -6.24 -14.13 10.58
C PHE A 84 -5.21 -13.81 11.66
N THR A 85 -4.60 -14.84 12.25
CA THR A 85 -3.59 -14.74 13.33
C THR A 85 -2.22 -15.29 12.92
N GLY A 86 -2.13 -15.81 11.69
CA GLY A 86 -0.96 -16.49 11.16
C GLY A 86 0.09 -15.55 10.56
N THR A 87 1.05 -16.15 9.87
CA THR A 87 2.04 -15.42 9.06
C THR A 87 1.84 -15.78 7.59
N PHE A 88 1.79 -14.78 6.73
CA PHE A 88 1.75 -14.94 5.28
C PHE A 88 2.95 -14.22 4.66
N ASP A 89 3.88 -14.97 4.10
CA ASP A 89 5.05 -14.43 3.40
C ASP A 89 4.95 -14.70 1.91
N GLY A 90 4.76 -13.65 1.11
CA GLY A 90 4.69 -13.75 -0.33
C GLY A 90 6.05 -14.03 -0.99
N GLN A 91 7.17 -13.89 -0.26
CA GLN A 91 8.54 -14.06 -0.78
C GLN A 91 8.86 -13.22 -2.03
N GLY A 92 8.11 -12.14 -2.27
CA GLY A 92 8.21 -11.29 -3.45
C GLY A 92 7.36 -11.76 -4.64
N TYR A 93 6.60 -12.85 -4.51
CA TYR A 93 5.63 -13.30 -5.51
C TYR A 93 4.33 -12.48 -5.45
N GLU A 94 3.59 -12.55 -6.55
CA GLU A 94 2.41 -11.74 -6.82
C GLU A 94 1.13 -12.59 -6.93
N ILE A 95 0.00 -12.01 -6.54
CA ILE A 95 -1.34 -12.53 -6.80
C ILE A 95 -2.00 -11.62 -7.81
N HIS A 96 -2.26 -12.14 -9.01
CA HIS A 96 -2.79 -11.39 -10.14
C HIS A 96 -4.29 -11.60 -10.33
N GLY A 97 -5.00 -10.52 -10.67
CA GLY A 97 -6.38 -10.61 -11.16
C GLY A 97 -7.38 -11.02 -10.09
N LEU A 98 -7.10 -10.73 -8.82
CA LEU A 98 -8.02 -10.95 -7.70
C LEU A 98 -9.29 -10.12 -7.94
N PHE A 99 -10.45 -10.78 -8.09
CA PHE A 99 -11.75 -10.11 -8.22
C PHE A 99 -12.58 -10.34 -6.96
N SER A 100 -13.23 -9.29 -6.45
CA SER A 100 -14.20 -9.37 -5.35
C SER A 100 -15.28 -8.30 -5.54
N ASP A 101 -16.53 -8.72 -5.77
CA ASP A 101 -17.69 -7.84 -6.00
C ASP A 101 -18.73 -8.08 -4.90
N ARG A 102 -18.60 -7.31 -3.81
CA ARG A 102 -19.32 -7.48 -2.55
C ARG A 102 -19.81 -6.14 -2.01
N PRO A 103 -20.57 -5.34 -2.78
CA PRO A 103 -20.87 -3.93 -2.50
C PRO A 103 -21.66 -3.70 -1.19
N ASP A 104 -22.29 -4.75 -0.65
CA ASP A 104 -23.06 -4.73 0.59
C ASP A 104 -22.31 -5.34 1.79
N GLU A 105 -21.06 -5.78 1.62
CA GLU A 105 -20.26 -6.46 2.66
C GLU A 105 -19.10 -5.59 3.15
N MET A 106 -18.75 -5.74 4.42
CA MET A 106 -17.57 -5.11 5.02
C MET A 106 -16.34 -6.04 4.94
N TYR A 107 -15.15 -5.49 5.18
CA TYR A 107 -13.89 -6.24 5.30
C TYR A 107 -13.50 -6.95 4.00
N VAL A 108 -13.49 -6.18 2.91
CA VAL A 108 -13.23 -6.71 1.57
C VAL A 108 -11.75 -6.53 1.23
N GLY A 109 -11.10 -7.63 0.87
CA GLY A 109 -9.70 -7.70 0.46
C GLY A 109 -9.27 -9.15 0.22
N LEU A 110 -7.97 -9.36 -0.05
CA LEU A 110 -7.40 -10.72 0.01
C LEU A 110 -7.60 -11.31 1.41
N PHE A 111 -7.31 -10.51 2.44
CA PHE A 111 -7.63 -10.75 3.84
C PHE A 111 -8.76 -9.82 4.28
N GLY A 112 -9.74 -10.37 4.99
CA GLY A 112 -10.84 -9.60 5.55
C GLY A 112 -10.40 -8.90 6.82
N VAL A 113 -10.13 -9.67 7.87
CA VAL A 113 -9.72 -9.15 9.19
C VAL A 113 -8.46 -9.85 9.70
N VAL A 114 -7.46 -9.05 10.05
CA VAL A 114 -6.15 -9.50 10.55
C VAL A 114 -5.98 -9.07 12.00
N ASN A 115 -5.75 -10.04 12.89
CA ASN A 115 -5.52 -9.81 14.32
C ASN A 115 -4.13 -9.23 14.60
N GLU A 116 -3.91 -8.67 15.80
CA GLU A 116 -2.62 -8.17 16.31
C GLU A 116 -1.43 -9.16 16.19
N LYS A 117 -1.69 -10.47 16.14
CA LYS A 117 -0.64 -11.50 15.93
C LYS A 117 -0.36 -11.79 14.46
N GLY A 118 -1.26 -11.39 13.58
CA GLY A 118 -1.17 -11.60 12.15
C GLY A 118 0.00 -10.82 11.55
N ALA A 119 0.69 -11.45 10.61
CA ALA A 119 1.77 -10.81 9.85
C ALA A 119 1.64 -11.15 8.36
N ILE A 120 1.56 -10.14 7.51
CA ILE A 120 1.51 -10.25 6.06
C ILE A 120 2.70 -9.47 5.49
N GLN A 121 3.51 -10.13 4.67
CA GLN A 121 4.73 -9.51 4.15
C GLN A 121 5.10 -9.99 2.75
N ASN A 122 5.87 -9.15 2.04
CA ASN A 122 6.54 -9.49 0.77
C ASN A 122 5.57 -9.97 -0.32
N ILE A 123 4.41 -9.33 -0.47
CA ILE A 123 3.38 -9.74 -1.44
C ILE A 123 2.85 -8.57 -2.26
N GLY A 124 2.69 -8.79 -3.57
CA GLY A 124 1.94 -7.91 -4.46
C GLY A 124 0.55 -8.46 -4.77
N VAL A 125 -0.50 -7.64 -4.66
CA VAL A 125 -1.84 -7.95 -5.18
C VAL A 125 -2.08 -7.10 -6.43
N VAL A 126 -1.87 -7.70 -7.59
CA VAL A 126 -1.70 -6.99 -8.87
C VAL A 126 -2.94 -7.13 -9.73
N ASN A 127 -3.35 -6.03 -10.37
CA ASN A 127 -4.52 -5.97 -11.24
C ASN A 127 -5.79 -6.46 -10.51
N ALA A 128 -5.93 -6.07 -9.25
CA ALA A 128 -7.05 -6.45 -8.41
C ALA A 128 -8.28 -5.58 -8.72
N THR A 129 -9.47 -6.16 -8.70
CA THR A 129 -10.74 -5.43 -8.83
C THR A 129 -11.60 -5.73 -7.61
N LEU A 130 -11.74 -4.73 -6.74
CA LEU A 130 -12.48 -4.85 -5.49
C LEU A 130 -13.65 -3.86 -5.48
N ASP A 131 -14.81 -4.34 -5.06
CA ASP A 131 -15.98 -3.52 -4.71
C ASP A 131 -16.57 -4.00 -3.38
N GLY A 132 -16.79 -3.08 -2.44
CA GLY A 132 -17.20 -3.40 -1.07
C GLY A 132 -17.98 -2.28 -0.40
N TYR A 133 -18.64 -2.54 0.72
CA TYR A 133 -19.33 -1.48 1.47
C TYR A 133 -18.36 -0.64 2.29
N GLY A 134 -17.63 -1.29 3.20
CA GLY A 134 -16.75 -0.60 4.15
C GLY A 134 -15.53 -1.41 4.54
N ALA A 135 -14.44 -0.73 4.95
CA ALA A 135 -13.15 -1.37 5.23
C ALA A 135 -12.69 -2.20 4.02
N VAL A 136 -12.45 -1.50 2.91
CA VAL A 136 -12.07 -2.10 1.63
C VAL A 136 -10.62 -1.79 1.33
N GLY A 137 -9.80 -2.82 1.16
CA GLY A 137 -8.42 -2.72 0.73
C GLY A 137 -8.02 -3.92 -0.12
N ALA A 138 -7.22 -3.72 -1.17
CA ALA A 138 -6.86 -4.83 -2.05
C ALA A 138 -6.15 -5.98 -1.31
N LEU A 139 -5.35 -5.65 -0.29
CA LEU A 139 -4.66 -6.65 0.54
C LEU A 139 -5.44 -6.96 1.82
N VAL A 140 -5.81 -5.95 2.60
CA VAL A 140 -6.50 -6.15 3.89
C VAL A 140 -7.70 -5.22 4.03
N GLY A 141 -8.85 -5.75 4.44
CA GLY A 141 -9.99 -4.93 4.85
C GLY A 141 -9.70 -4.20 6.17
N ASP A 142 -9.48 -4.96 7.25
CA ASP A 142 -9.18 -4.49 8.59
C ASP A 142 -7.90 -5.14 9.16
N ASN A 143 -6.96 -4.30 9.60
CA ASN A 143 -5.67 -4.72 10.13
C ASN A 143 -5.44 -4.22 11.55
N GLU A 144 -5.26 -5.14 12.49
CA GLU A 144 -4.60 -4.92 13.78
C GLU A 144 -3.16 -5.50 13.81
N GLY A 145 -2.77 -6.25 12.78
CA GLY A 145 -1.47 -6.93 12.69
C GLY A 145 -0.38 -6.14 11.97
N THR A 146 0.63 -6.85 11.45
CA THR A 146 1.73 -6.26 10.69
C THR A 146 1.56 -6.45 9.19
N VAL A 147 1.58 -5.37 8.43
CA VAL A 147 1.70 -5.37 6.96
C VAL A 147 3.02 -4.71 6.56
N SER A 148 3.87 -5.42 5.83
CA SER A 148 5.17 -4.88 5.43
C SER A 148 5.62 -5.32 4.04
N ASN A 149 6.39 -4.48 3.34
CA ASN A 149 6.94 -4.81 2.02
C ASN A 149 5.89 -5.36 1.05
N SER A 150 4.72 -4.73 1.03
CA SER A 150 3.55 -5.26 0.30
C SER A 150 2.90 -4.17 -0.51
N TYR A 151 2.25 -4.55 -1.60
CA TYR A 151 1.70 -3.56 -2.51
C TYR A 151 0.46 -4.01 -3.28
N SER A 152 -0.24 -3.04 -3.88
CA SER A 152 -1.40 -3.31 -4.72
C SER A 152 -1.47 -2.45 -5.98
N THR A 153 -2.11 -3.01 -7.01
CA THR A 153 -2.47 -2.31 -8.26
C THR A 153 -3.88 -2.73 -8.70
N GLY A 154 -4.51 -1.93 -9.57
CA GLY A 154 -5.87 -2.20 -10.05
C GLY A 154 -6.87 -1.14 -9.57
N SER A 155 -8.08 -1.55 -9.18
CA SER A 155 -9.15 -0.67 -8.73
C SER A 155 -9.79 -1.15 -7.42
N VAL A 156 -9.96 -0.23 -6.48
CA VAL A 156 -10.63 -0.47 -5.20
C VAL A 156 -11.79 0.52 -5.05
N ASN A 157 -13.00 -0.01 -4.94
CA ASN A 157 -14.22 0.77 -4.79
C ASN A 157 -14.92 0.43 -3.48
N GLY A 158 -15.55 1.43 -2.86
CA GLY A 158 -16.52 1.18 -1.79
C GLY A 158 -17.21 2.43 -1.31
N ILE A 159 -17.75 2.41 -0.08
CA ILE A 159 -18.44 3.58 0.51
C ILE A 159 -17.60 4.21 1.63
N GLY A 160 -17.21 3.42 2.64
CA GLY A 160 -16.49 3.93 3.81
C GLY A 160 -15.15 3.24 4.04
N TRP A 161 -14.14 3.98 4.49
CA TRP A 161 -12.81 3.43 4.83
C TRP A 161 -12.21 2.62 3.67
N VAL A 162 -11.97 3.30 2.56
CA VAL A 162 -11.50 2.68 1.33
C VAL A 162 -10.05 3.08 1.10
N GLY A 163 -9.16 2.09 1.04
CA GLY A 163 -7.74 2.29 0.77
C GLY A 163 -7.23 1.40 -0.35
N GLY A 164 -6.24 1.86 -1.10
CA GLY A 164 -5.68 1.06 -2.18
C GLY A 164 -5.06 -0.26 -1.69
N LEU A 165 -4.47 -0.27 -0.49
CA LEU A 165 -3.89 -1.47 0.12
C LEU A 165 -4.68 -1.96 1.34
N LEU A 166 -5.04 -1.04 2.25
CA LEU A 166 -5.79 -1.35 3.47
C LEU A 166 -7.04 -0.48 3.60
N GLY A 167 -8.18 -1.08 3.98
CA GLY A 167 -9.37 -0.30 4.35
C GLY A 167 -9.16 0.47 5.64
N VAL A 168 -8.89 -0.26 6.73
CA VAL A 168 -8.57 0.30 8.05
C VAL A 168 -7.30 -0.31 8.64
N ASN A 169 -6.61 0.48 9.44
CA ASN A 169 -5.47 0.06 10.25
C ASN A 169 -5.70 0.52 11.70
N LEU A 170 -5.90 -0.42 12.61
CA LEU A 170 -6.44 -0.19 13.95
C LEU A 170 -5.48 -0.65 15.06
N GLY A 171 -5.66 -0.11 16.25
CA GLY A 171 -5.03 -0.63 17.47
C GLY A 171 -3.50 -0.69 17.42
N THR A 172 -2.96 -1.90 17.34
CA THR A 172 -1.53 -2.21 17.28
C THR A 172 -1.02 -2.41 15.84
N GLY A 173 -1.89 -2.19 14.85
CA GLY A 173 -1.60 -2.39 13.44
C GLY A 173 -0.41 -1.59 12.96
N THR A 174 0.39 -2.15 12.06
CA THR A 174 1.52 -1.43 11.45
C THR A 174 1.53 -1.61 9.93
N VAL A 175 1.80 -0.52 9.22
CA VAL A 175 1.99 -0.54 7.77
C VAL A 175 3.35 0.09 7.46
N SER A 176 4.24 -0.68 6.84
CA SER A 176 5.59 -0.18 6.52
C SER A 176 6.09 -0.65 5.16
N LYS A 177 6.93 0.15 4.49
CA LYS A 177 7.56 -0.22 3.21
C LYS A 177 6.55 -0.71 2.17
N SER A 178 5.38 -0.08 2.13
CA SER A 178 4.25 -0.59 1.37
C SER A 178 3.72 0.47 0.44
N TYR A 179 3.11 0.06 -0.67
CA TYR A 179 2.62 1.03 -1.62
C TYR A 179 1.35 0.60 -2.35
N SER A 180 0.66 1.57 -2.93
CA SER A 180 -0.44 1.27 -3.86
C SER A 180 -0.41 2.18 -5.08
N THR A 181 -0.64 1.57 -6.23
CA THR A 181 -0.87 2.28 -7.49
C THR A 181 -2.33 2.15 -7.95
N ALA A 182 -3.18 1.54 -7.14
CA ALA A 182 -4.58 1.30 -7.46
C ALA A 182 -5.38 2.60 -7.54
N SER A 183 -6.35 2.68 -8.45
CA SER A 183 -7.36 3.74 -8.43
C SER A 183 -8.35 3.46 -7.30
N VAL A 184 -8.57 4.44 -6.43
CA VAL A 184 -9.42 4.29 -5.23
C VAL A 184 -10.63 5.20 -5.34
N THR A 185 -11.83 4.62 -5.22
CA THR A 185 -13.10 5.37 -5.21
C THR A 185 -13.88 5.06 -3.93
N GLY A 186 -14.34 6.10 -3.22
CA GLY A 186 -15.19 5.94 -2.04
C GLY A 186 -16.10 7.13 -1.76
N ASP A 187 -16.76 7.16 -0.60
CA ASP A 187 -17.51 8.33 -0.11
C ASP A 187 -16.82 8.94 1.12
N GLU A 188 -16.57 8.17 2.18
CA GLU A 188 -15.97 8.63 3.44
C GLU A 188 -14.63 7.96 3.75
N ARG A 189 -13.61 8.77 4.11
CA ARG A 189 -12.26 8.33 4.51
C ARG A 189 -11.61 7.47 3.44
N VAL A 190 -11.26 8.13 2.34
CA VAL A 190 -10.70 7.49 1.15
C VAL A 190 -9.22 7.85 1.04
N GLY A 191 -8.36 6.84 1.03
CA GLY A 191 -6.91 7.01 0.96
C GLY A 191 -6.30 6.22 -0.19
N GLY A 192 -5.23 6.72 -0.81
CA GLY A 192 -4.55 5.93 -1.85
C GLY A 192 -3.87 4.68 -1.30
N LEU A 193 -3.46 4.66 -0.04
CA LEU A 193 -2.88 3.49 0.63
C LEU A 193 -3.83 2.94 1.71
N VAL A 194 -4.25 3.80 2.65
CA VAL A 194 -5.08 3.42 3.81
C VAL A 194 -6.31 4.31 3.91
N GLY A 195 -7.51 3.76 4.01
CA GLY A 195 -8.74 4.54 4.21
C GLY A 195 -8.73 5.29 5.55
N TRP A 196 -8.68 4.54 6.65
CA TRP A 196 -8.61 5.10 8.01
C TRP A 196 -7.52 4.44 8.86
N ASN A 197 -6.67 5.27 9.48
CA ASN A 197 -5.59 4.83 10.36
C ASN A 197 -5.85 5.27 11.80
N GLU A 198 -6.24 4.34 12.67
CA GLU A 198 -6.53 4.60 14.08
C GLU A 198 -5.34 4.23 14.98
N ALA A 199 -4.77 5.24 15.65
CA ALA A 199 -3.70 5.11 16.64
C ALA A 199 -2.43 4.32 16.22
N SER A 200 -2.31 4.01 14.93
CA SER A 200 -1.32 3.08 14.38
C SER A 200 -0.27 3.78 13.49
N PRO A 201 0.96 3.25 13.37
CA PRO A 201 1.97 3.83 12.47
C PRO A 201 1.80 3.38 11.01
N VAL A 202 1.85 4.36 10.10
CA VAL A 202 2.10 4.18 8.66
C VAL A 202 3.45 4.82 8.35
N SER A 203 4.43 4.03 7.92
CA SER A 203 5.80 4.53 7.67
C SER A 203 6.39 4.06 6.36
N ASP A 204 7.32 4.86 5.82
CA ASP A 204 8.15 4.46 4.66
C ASP A 204 7.28 3.94 3.51
N SER A 205 6.16 4.58 3.22
CA SER A 205 5.12 4.04 2.34
C SER A 205 4.63 5.10 1.34
N TYR A 206 4.05 4.67 0.23
CA TYR A 206 3.59 5.63 -0.78
C TYR A 206 2.37 5.21 -1.57
N SER A 207 1.78 6.18 -2.26
CA SER A 207 0.68 5.94 -3.20
C SER A 207 0.83 6.77 -4.47
N THR A 208 0.46 6.18 -5.60
CA THR A 208 0.52 6.86 -6.91
C THR A 208 -0.78 6.80 -7.69
N GLY A 209 -1.73 5.95 -7.29
CA GLY A 209 -3.04 5.84 -7.92
C GLY A 209 -3.95 7.03 -7.62
N SER A 210 -4.91 7.29 -8.51
CA SER A 210 -5.90 8.37 -8.33
C SER A 210 -6.87 8.05 -7.19
N VAL A 211 -7.20 9.05 -6.38
CA VAL A 211 -8.13 8.92 -5.25
C VAL A 211 -9.33 9.83 -5.47
N THR A 212 -10.54 9.26 -5.48
CA THR A 212 -11.80 9.99 -5.57
C THR A 212 -12.68 9.66 -4.37
N GLY A 213 -13.12 10.68 -3.64
CA GLY A 213 -14.01 10.53 -2.50
C GLY A 213 -14.95 11.70 -2.31
N ARG A 214 -15.63 11.77 -1.16
CA ARG A 214 -16.45 12.93 -0.79
C ARG A 214 -15.97 13.60 0.50
N TYR A 215 -15.78 12.82 1.57
CA TYR A 215 -15.41 13.28 2.90
C TYR A 215 -14.07 12.70 3.34
N SER A 216 -13.13 13.56 3.73
CA SER A 216 -11.79 13.16 4.22
C SER A 216 -11.06 12.29 3.20
N VAL A 217 -10.57 12.93 2.15
CA VAL A 217 -9.92 12.29 1.01
C VAL A 217 -8.44 12.65 1.02
N GLY A 218 -7.57 11.65 1.10
CA GLY A 218 -6.12 11.83 1.15
C GLY A 218 -5.42 11.04 0.06
N GLY A 219 -4.38 11.60 -0.53
CA GLY A 219 -3.60 10.85 -1.53
C GLY A 219 -2.97 9.60 -0.94
N LEU A 220 -2.53 9.60 0.33
CA LEU A 220 -2.01 8.42 1.03
C LEU A 220 -3.01 7.86 2.05
N VAL A 221 -3.50 8.70 2.96
CA VAL A 221 -4.40 8.29 4.05
C VAL A 221 -5.64 9.17 4.09
N GLY A 222 -6.84 8.58 4.08
CA GLY A 222 -8.10 9.35 4.14
C GLY A 222 -8.22 10.14 5.44
N ALA A 223 -8.15 9.43 6.58
CA ALA A 223 -8.08 10.06 7.91
C ALA A 223 -7.12 9.31 8.83
N THR A 224 -6.44 10.04 9.73
CA THR A 224 -5.53 9.44 10.72
C THR A 224 -5.67 10.04 12.11
N SER A 225 -5.77 9.17 13.12
CA SER A 225 -5.46 9.45 14.52
C SER A 225 -4.16 8.77 14.98
N GLY A 226 -3.52 7.99 14.10
CA GLY A 226 -2.17 7.45 14.25
C GLY A 226 -1.09 8.32 13.62
N THR A 227 0.13 7.77 13.48
CA THR A 227 1.27 8.50 12.90
C THR A 227 1.44 8.17 11.42
N VAL A 228 1.80 9.18 10.62
CA VAL A 228 2.22 9.02 9.23
C VAL A 228 3.61 9.60 9.10
N SER A 229 4.59 8.80 8.69
CA SER A 229 5.98 9.23 8.63
C SER A 229 6.71 8.71 7.41
N ASN A 230 7.71 9.46 6.93
CA ASN A 230 8.54 9.05 5.80
C ASN A 230 7.72 8.54 4.60
N SER A 231 6.63 9.22 4.26
CA SER A 231 5.67 8.69 3.28
C SER A 231 5.29 9.75 2.26
N TYR A 232 4.81 9.33 1.10
CA TYR A 232 4.43 10.28 0.07
C TYR A 232 3.28 9.85 -0.83
N SER A 233 2.68 10.83 -1.50
CA SER A 233 1.64 10.60 -2.50
C SER A 233 1.91 11.41 -3.78
N THR A 234 1.69 10.77 -4.92
CA THR A 234 1.83 11.40 -6.26
C THR A 234 0.54 11.34 -7.07
N GLY A 235 -0.44 10.53 -6.65
CA GLY A 235 -1.72 10.40 -7.32
C GLY A 235 -2.61 11.63 -7.18
N SER A 236 -3.46 11.87 -8.18
CA SER A 236 -4.45 12.96 -8.13
C SER A 236 -5.52 12.68 -7.08
N VAL A 237 -5.92 13.70 -6.32
CA VAL A 237 -6.92 13.61 -5.24
C VAL A 237 -8.11 14.50 -5.57
N THR A 238 -9.31 13.92 -5.61
CA THR A 238 -10.57 14.65 -5.82
C THR A 238 -11.54 14.35 -4.69
N GLY A 239 -12.09 15.39 -4.05
CA GLY A 239 -13.12 15.23 -3.01
C GLY A 239 -13.98 16.47 -2.81
N SER A 240 -14.89 16.46 -1.83
CA SER A 240 -15.70 17.64 -1.50
C SER A 240 -15.17 18.40 -0.28
N THR A 241 -14.90 17.71 0.82
CA THR A 241 -14.39 18.34 2.06
C THR A 241 -13.27 17.54 2.70
N ASN A 242 -12.35 18.24 3.38
CA ASN A 242 -11.15 17.68 4.00
C ASN A 242 -10.29 16.93 2.96
N VAL A 243 -9.89 17.64 1.91
CA VAL A 243 -9.16 17.06 0.78
C VAL A 243 -7.70 17.42 0.90
N GLY A 244 -6.83 16.43 1.12
CA GLY A 244 -5.39 16.63 1.29
C GLY A 244 -4.58 15.87 0.25
N GLY A 245 -3.52 16.48 -0.27
CA GLY A 245 -2.61 15.79 -1.18
C GLY A 245 -2.02 14.53 -0.57
N LEU A 246 -1.69 14.52 0.74
CA LEU A 246 -1.22 13.34 1.48
C LEU A 246 -2.30 12.78 2.42
N VAL A 247 -2.86 13.63 3.30
CA VAL A 247 -3.81 13.21 4.34
C VAL A 247 -5.08 14.06 4.27
N GLY A 248 -6.25 13.45 4.15
CA GLY A 248 -7.52 14.19 4.17
C GLY A 248 -7.74 14.87 5.53
N GLU A 249 -7.67 14.08 6.61
CA GLU A 249 -7.85 14.55 7.98
C GLU A 249 -6.77 14.01 8.93
N ASN A 250 -6.06 14.91 9.59
CA ASN A 250 -5.03 14.59 10.58
C ASN A 250 -5.42 15.05 11.99
N VAL A 251 -5.46 14.11 12.93
CA VAL A 251 -5.67 14.37 14.36
C VAL A 251 -4.40 14.12 15.19
N ASN A 252 -3.35 13.55 14.60
CA ASN A 252 -2.11 13.21 15.29
C ASN A 252 -0.89 13.68 14.48
N THR A 253 0.13 12.84 14.27
CA THR A 253 1.43 13.31 13.77
C THR A 253 1.64 12.91 12.33
N VAL A 254 1.93 13.90 11.47
CA VAL A 254 2.47 13.71 10.13
C VAL A 254 3.88 14.28 10.10
N SER A 255 4.88 13.48 9.74
CA SER A 255 6.28 13.91 9.70
C SER A 255 7.03 13.40 8.49
N ASN A 256 8.05 14.16 8.05
CA ASN A 256 8.96 13.77 6.97
C ASN A 256 8.25 13.21 5.73
N SER A 257 7.13 13.82 5.35
CA SER A 257 6.25 13.28 4.31
C SER A 257 5.94 14.34 3.27
N TYR A 258 5.58 13.91 2.06
CA TYR A 258 5.29 14.88 1.01
C TYR A 258 4.20 14.49 0.03
N SER A 259 3.67 15.45 -0.71
CA SER A 259 2.71 15.19 -1.78
C SER A 259 2.98 16.04 -3.02
N THR A 260 2.67 15.47 -4.19
CA THR A 260 2.89 16.11 -5.49
C THR A 260 1.71 15.98 -6.45
N GLY A 261 0.71 15.14 -6.13
CA GLY A 261 -0.48 14.98 -6.97
C GLY A 261 -1.38 16.22 -6.94
N SER A 262 -2.11 16.46 -8.04
CA SER A 262 -3.11 17.53 -8.12
C SER A 262 -4.23 17.31 -7.09
N VAL A 263 -4.65 18.36 -6.39
CA VAL A 263 -5.69 18.28 -5.36
C VAL A 263 -6.87 19.16 -5.74
N THR A 264 -8.07 18.59 -5.83
CA THR A 264 -9.31 19.30 -6.16
C THR A 264 -10.39 19.02 -5.12
N GLY A 265 -11.04 20.06 -4.62
CA GLY A 265 -12.25 19.93 -3.82
C GLY A 265 -12.94 21.25 -3.50
N ASP A 266 -14.03 21.17 -2.73
CA ASP A 266 -14.93 22.31 -2.49
C ASP A 266 -14.56 23.10 -1.23
N SER A 267 -14.14 22.43 -0.16
CA SER A 267 -13.82 23.05 1.13
C SER A 267 -12.73 22.29 1.91
N LEU A 268 -11.97 23.02 2.73
CA LEU A 268 -10.84 22.46 3.50
C LEU A 268 -9.90 21.64 2.61
N VAL A 269 -9.44 22.27 1.52
CA VAL A 269 -8.53 21.68 0.54
C VAL A 269 -7.11 22.14 0.84
N GLY A 270 -6.20 21.19 0.99
CA GLY A 270 -4.81 21.46 1.29
C GLY A 270 -3.86 20.69 0.38
N GLY A 271 -2.78 21.36 -0.01
CA GLY A 271 -1.74 20.73 -0.81
C GLY A 271 -1.13 19.49 -0.14
N LEU A 272 -1.03 19.47 1.20
CA LEU A 272 -0.59 18.30 1.97
C LEU A 272 -1.69 17.69 2.84
N VAL A 273 -2.34 18.52 3.68
CA VAL A 273 -3.37 18.09 4.64
C VAL A 273 -4.62 18.93 4.45
N GLY A 274 -5.79 18.29 4.31
CA GLY A 274 -7.08 18.97 4.17
C GLY A 274 -7.55 19.61 5.46
N ARG A 275 -7.71 18.81 6.53
CA ARG A 275 -8.06 19.24 7.88
C ARG A 275 -7.00 18.78 8.88
N ASN A 276 -6.51 19.69 9.72
CA ASN A 276 -5.49 19.37 10.72
C ASN A 276 -5.89 19.85 12.12
N THR A 277 -5.93 18.95 13.10
CA THR A 277 -5.95 19.25 14.54
C THR A 277 -4.78 18.61 15.30
N GLY A 278 -3.91 17.90 14.58
CA GLY A 278 -2.68 17.33 15.12
C GLY A 278 -1.44 18.16 14.78
N THR A 279 -0.28 17.50 14.76
CA THR A 279 1.02 18.09 14.43
C THR A 279 1.46 17.68 13.04
N VAL A 280 1.95 18.64 12.25
CA VAL A 280 2.61 18.38 10.96
C VAL A 280 3.99 19.00 11.00
N SER A 281 5.04 18.20 10.86
CA SER A 281 6.44 18.64 10.91
C SER A 281 7.23 18.15 9.71
N ASN A 282 8.22 18.93 9.27
CA ASN A 282 9.17 18.55 8.22
C ASN A 282 8.51 17.95 6.96
N SER A 283 7.32 18.42 6.60
CA SER A 283 6.50 17.81 5.56
C SER A 283 6.07 18.86 4.54
N PHE A 284 6.02 18.46 3.27
CA PHE A 284 6.01 19.40 2.15
C PHE A 284 4.98 19.03 1.09
N TRP A 285 4.45 20.02 0.38
CA TRP A 285 3.74 19.77 -0.86
C TRP A 285 4.31 20.62 -1.99
N ASP A 286 4.22 20.10 -3.21
CA ASP A 286 4.56 20.87 -4.40
C ASP A 286 3.40 21.81 -4.76
N THR A 287 3.60 23.12 -4.60
CA THR A 287 2.57 24.15 -4.83
C THR A 287 2.19 24.30 -6.29
N LEU A 288 3.04 23.85 -7.22
CA LEU A 288 2.79 23.96 -8.65
C LEU A 288 1.97 22.77 -9.15
N THR A 289 2.37 21.55 -8.78
CA THR A 289 1.70 20.34 -9.27
C THR A 289 0.40 20.05 -8.52
N SER A 290 0.33 20.38 -7.22
CA SER A 290 -0.91 20.22 -6.44
C SER A 290 -2.02 21.17 -6.88
N GLY A 291 -1.67 22.31 -7.48
CA GLY A 291 -2.60 23.42 -7.72
C GLY A 291 -3.02 24.16 -6.44
N GLN A 292 -2.42 23.85 -5.29
CA GLN A 292 -2.80 24.41 -3.99
C GLN A 292 -1.74 25.35 -3.43
N ALA A 293 -2.14 26.60 -3.17
CA ALA A 293 -1.27 27.60 -2.53
C ALA A 293 -1.15 27.40 -1.01
N THR A 294 -2.10 26.68 -0.39
CA THR A 294 -2.20 26.52 1.07
C THR A 294 -2.45 25.07 1.47
N SER A 295 -2.27 24.78 2.75
CA SER A 295 -2.54 23.49 3.38
C SER A 295 -2.84 23.71 4.86
N ALA A 296 -3.63 22.83 5.50
CA ALA A 296 -3.88 22.90 6.93
C ALA A 296 -2.64 22.58 7.79
N GLY A 297 -1.60 22.02 7.18
CA GLY A 297 -0.30 21.78 7.79
C GLY A 297 0.79 21.49 6.75
N GLY A 298 2.05 21.53 7.19
CA GLY A 298 3.24 21.40 6.34
C GLY A 298 3.70 22.72 5.73
N THR A 299 4.67 22.65 4.82
CA THR A 299 5.22 23.83 4.12
C THR A 299 5.17 23.63 2.60
N GLY A 300 4.60 24.60 1.89
CA GLY A 300 4.54 24.59 0.44
C GLY A 300 5.91 24.87 -0.16
N LYS A 301 6.26 24.12 -1.20
CA LYS A 301 7.52 24.23 -1.94
C LYS A 301 7.24 24.21 -3.43
N THR A 302 8.03 24.94 -4.20
CA THR A 302 8.01 24.81 -5.66
C THR A 302 8.59 23.47 -6.08
N THR A 303 8.30 23.02 -7.31
CA THR A 303 8.93 21.82 -7.89
C THR A 303 10.46 21.87 -7.83
N ALA A 304 11.06 23.02 -8.12
CA ALA A 304 12.52 23.18 -8.06
C ALA A 304 13.07 23.00 -6.63
N GLU A 305 12.38 23.48 -5.60
CA GLU A 305 12.75 23.25 -4.21
C GLU A 305 12.52 21.80 -3.80
N MET A 306 11.42 21.18 -4.23
CA MET A 306 11.10 19.77 -3.97
C MET A 306 12.09 18.80 -4.62
N MET A 307 12.81 19.23 -5.66
CA MET A 307 13.90 18.47 -6.29
C MET A 307 15.29 18.85 -5.76
N ASN A 308 15.37 19.76 -4.79
CA ASN A 308 16.63 20.20 -4.21
C ASN A 308 16.85 19.56 -2.84
N ILE A 309 17.94 18.79 -2.69
CA ILE A 309 18.29 18.13 -1.43
C ILE A 309 18.39 19.10 -0.24
N ALA A 310 18.80 20.35 -0.46
CA ALA A 310 18.93 21.35 0.60
C ALA A 310 17.59 21.64 1.32
N THR A 311 16.46 21.45 0.62
CA THR A 311 15.11 21.57 1.21
C THR A 311 14.90 20.55 2.33
N PHE A 312 15.40 19.34 2.15
CA PHE A 312 15.13 18.21 3.04
C PHE A 312 16.20 18.08 4.13
N THR A 313 17.47 18.35 3.82
CA THR A 313 18.53 18.38 4.85
C THR A 313 18.33 19.53 5.83
N GLY A 314 17.83 20.69 5.36
CA GLY A 314 17.46 21.80 6.23
C GLY A 314 16.27 21.51 7.16
N ALA A 315 15.51 20.45 6.88
CA ALA A 315 14.42 19.95 7.70
C ALA A 315 14.76 18.62 8.40
N GLU A 316 16.05 18.30 8.50
CA GLU A 316 16.57 17.14 9.24
C GLU A 316 16.09 15.78 8.74
N TRP A 317 15.75 15.66 7.45
CA TRP A 317 15.45 14.36 6.85
C TRP A 317 16.69 13.47 6.85
N ASN A 318 16.49 12.17 7.09
CA ASN A 318 17.51 11.15 6.83
C ASN A 318 17.61 10.89 5.31
N ILE A 319 18.23 11.82 4.60
CA ILE A 319 18.30 11.86 3.13
C ILE A 319 19.73 12.03 2.60
N VAL A 320 20.01 11.44 1.45
CA VAL A 320 21.29 11.60 0.73
C VAL A 320 21.09 11.82 -0.77
N ALA A 321 22.01 12.56 -1.39
CA ALA A 321 22.05 12.73 -2.83
C ALA A 321 22.77 11.56 -3.49
N VAL A 322 22.20 11.04 -4.57
CA VAL A 322 22.78 9.97 -5.40
C VAL A 322 22.86 10.41 -6.87
N GLY A 323 23.69 9.74 -7.67
CA GLY A 323 23.86 10.07 -9.09
C GLY A 323 22.68 9.61 -9.97
N SER A 324 22.02 8.54 -9.57
CA SER A 324 20.86 7.94 -10.24
C SER A 324 20.04 7.08 -9.28
N PRO A 325 18.78 6.72 -9.59
CA PRO A 325 17.99 5.81 -8.75
C PRO A 325 18.64 4.43 -8.56
N SER A 326 19.44 3.96 -9.53
CA SER A 326 20.18 2.69 -9.45
C SER A 326 21.41 2.73 -8.52
N GLU A 327 21.79 3.91 -8.02
CA GLU A 327 22.92 4.11 -7.11
C GLU A 327 22.44 4.46 -5.69
N LEU A 328 21.24 4.00 -5.33
CA LEU A 328 20.64 4.22 -4.02
C LEU A 328 21.58 3.84 -2.86
N ASN A 329 21.47 4.56 -1.75
CA ASN A 329 22.18 4.26 -0.52
C ASN A 329 21.20 3.82 0.57
N SER A 330 21.20 2.52 0.86
CA SER A 330 20.30 1.91 1.85
C SER A 330 20.58 2.28 3.31
N ALA A 331 21.66 3.02 3.59
CA ALA A 331 21.92 3.54 4.94
C ALA A 331 21.02 4.74 5.30
N TYR A 332 20.41 5.38 4.30
CA TYR A 332 19.49 6.49 4.46
C TYR A 332 18.05 6.02 4.29
N THR A 333 17.08 6.77 4.79
CA THR A 333 15.65 6.51 4.53
C THR A 333 15.26 6.97 3.13
N TRP A 334 15.77 8.13 2.76
CA TRP A 334 15.46 8.81 1.50
C TRP A 334 16.70 8.98 0.64
N ASN A 335 16.52 8.86 -0.67
CA ASN A 335 17.50 9.24 -1.68
C ASN A 335 16.90 10.31 -2.59
N ILE A 336 17.75 11.08 -3.26
CA ILE A 336 17.32 12.06 -4.26
C ILE A 336 18.38 12.25 -5.32
N VAL A 337 17.97 12.34 -6.58
CA VAL A 337 18.84 12.84 -7.66
C VAL A 337 18.56 14.33 -7.79
N THR A 338 19.46 15.15 -7.24
CA THR A 338 19.25 16.60 -7.10
C THR A 338 18.98 17.25 -8.45
N GLY A 339 17.87 18.01 -8.52
CA GLY A 339 17.40 18.70 -9.72
C GLY A 339 16.71 17.81 -10.75
N GLN A 340 16.53 16.51 -10.47
CA GLN A 340 15.94 15.55 -11.41
C GLN A 340 14.75 14.78 -10.84
N THR A 341 14.79 14.39 -9.56
CA THR A 341 13.72 13.63 -8.91
C THR A 341 13.23 14.33 -7.65
N TYR A 342 11.99 14.00 -7.25
CA TYR A 342 11.57 14.13 -5.85
C TYR A 342 12.35 13.12 -4.97
N PRO A 343 12.34 13.24 -3.63
CA PRO A 343 12.88 12.20 -2.76
C PRO A 343 12.16 10.86 -2.96
N PHE A 344 12.90 9.78 -3.04
CA PHE A 344 12.36 8.43 -3.13
C PHE A 344 12.92 7.56 -2.00
N LEU A 345 12.13 6.59 -1.54
CA LEU A 345 12.51 5.74 -0.41
C LEU A 345 13.59 4.74 -0.84
N SER A 346 14.52 4.45 0.07
CA SER A 346 15.66 3.57 -0.23
C SER A 346 15.27 2.14 -0.60
N TRP A 347 14.09 1.69 -0.21
CA TRP A 347 13.63 0.33 -0.51
C TRP A 347 12.92 0.22 -1.88
N GLU A 348 12.57 1.32 -2.53
CA GLU A 348 11.79 1.32 -3.79
C GLU A 348 12.50 0.64 -4.97
N PHE A 349 13.83 0.68 -4.98
CA PHE A 349 14.66 0.19 -6.09
C PHE A 349 15.67 -0.87 -5.64
N ALA A 350 15.46 -1.45 -4.46
CA ALA A 350 16.37 -2.39 -3.80
C ALA A 350 16.14 -3.86 -4.21
#